data_AF-A0A7W0X931-F1
#
_entry.id   AF-A0A7W0X931-F1
#
_cell.length_a   1.000
_cell.length_b   1.000
_cell.length_c   1.000
_cell.angle_alpha   90.00
_cell.angle_beta   90.00
_cell.angle_gamma   90.00
#
_symmetry.space_group_name_H-M   'P 1'
#
loop_
_entity.id
_entity.type
_entity.pdbx_description
1 polymer ?
#
loop_
_entity_poly.entity_id
_entity_poly.type
_entity_poly.pdbx_seq_one_letter_code
_entity_poly.pdbx_strand_id
1 'polypeptide(L)' 'PTAYDRVLATRFGVAAAEAVADGDFGRMVALHGTEIERVPIDDALHEPKLLDPALYETAEIFFG' A
#
# COMPACT_ATOMS: atom_id res chain seq x y z
N PRO A 1 14.08 1.68 -7.81
CA PRO A 1 12.83 2.39 -8.14
C PRO A 1 12.57 2.47 -9.65
N THR A 2 11.56 1.74 -10.10
CA THR A 2 11.01 1.77 -11.47
C THR A 2 10.29 3.09 -11.75
N ALA A 3 9.85 3.31 -13.00
CA ALA A 3 9.02 4.48 -13.32
C ALA A 3 7.69 4.48 -12.54
N TYR A 4 7.09 3.30 -12.37
CA TYR A 4 5.89 3.12 -11.55
C TYR A 4 6.14 3.54 -10.10
N ASP A 5 7.22 3.03 -9.48
CA ASP A 5 7.56 3.35 -8.09
C ASP A 5 7.77 4.86 -7.87
N ARG A 6 8.37 5.56 -8.84
CA ARG A 6 8.58 7.02 -8.74
C ARG A 6 7.26 7.78 -8.77
N VAL A 7 6.33 7.41 -9.66
CA VAL A 7 5.01 8.04 -9.72
C VAL A 7 4.20 7.71 -8.46
N LEU A 8 4.24 6.46 -8.01
CA LEU A 8 3.57 6.01 -6.80
C LEU A 8 4.08 6.77 -5.56
N ALA A 9 5.40 6.86 -5.39
CA ALA A 9 6.00 7.56 -4.26
C ALA A 9 5.63 9.05 -4.25
N THR A 10 5.61 9.72 -5.40
CA THR A 10 5.16 11.11 -5.49
C THR A 10 3.69 11.25 -5.09
N ARG A 11 2.80 10.39 -5.61
CA ARG A 11 1.38 10.41 -5.26
C ARG A 11 1.16 10.17 -3.76
N PHE A 12 1.88 9.21 -3.19
CA PHE A 12 1.84 8.92 -1.75
C PHE A 12 2.32 10.10 -0.91
N GLY A 13 3.45 10.72 -1.30
CA GLY A 13 4.01 11.86 -0.58
C GLY A 13 3.08 13.08 -0.58
N VAL A 14 2.43 13.37 -1.71
CA VAL A 14 1.43 14.45 -1.81
C VAL A 14 0.25 14.17 -0.87
N ALA A 15 -0.37 12.99 -0.96
CA ALA A 15 -1.51 12.65 -0.11
C ALA A 15 -1.18 12.65 1.39
N ALA A 16 0.06 12.26 1.77
CA ALA A 16 0.52 12.32 3.14
C ALA A 16 0.72 13.77 3.63
N ALA A 17 1.26 14.64 2.79
CA ALA A 17 1.40 16.06 3.11
C ALA A 17 0.04 16.74 3.27
N GLU A 18 -0.93 16.41 2.42
CA GLU A 18 -2.32 16.88 2.56
C GLU A 18 -2.95 16.38 3.86
N ALA A 19 -2.76 15.10 4.24
CA ALA A 19 -3.28 14.57 5.51
C ALA A 19 -2.75 15.35 6.72
N VAL A 20 -1.46 15.71 6.70
CA VAL A 20 -0.85 16.54 7.75
C VAL A 20 -1.43 17.96 7.74
N ALA A 21 -1.62 18.56 6.56
CA ALA A 21 -2.23 19.89 6.43
C ALA A 21 -3.68 19.92 6.94
N ASP A 22 -4.42 18.84 6.73
CA ASP A 22 -5.80 18.67 7.19
C ASP A 22 -5.90 18.30 8.69
N GLY A 23 -4.77 18.01 9.36
CA GLY A 23 -4.73 17.55 10.74
C GLY A 23 -5.23 16.10 10.94
N ASP A 24 -5.35 15.32 9.86
CA ASP A 24 -5.85 13.94 9.84
C ASP A 24 -4.75 12.94 10.23
N PHE A 25 -4.26 13.08 11.45
CA PHE A 25 -3.22 12.21 12.03
C PHE A 25 -3.78 10.82 12.39
N GLY A 26 -2.88 9.84 12.55
CA GLY A 26 -3.27 8.45 12.80
C GLY A 26 -3.79 7.71 11.56
N ARG A 27 -3.63 8.31 10.37
CA ARG A 27 -3.93 7.71 9.08
C ARG A 27 -2.65 7.30 8.35
N MET A 28 -2.78 6.29 7.50
CA MET A 28 -1.77 5.86 6.54
C MET A 28 -2.30 6.11 5.12
N VAL A 29 -1.42 6.49 4.20
CA VAL A 29 -1.75 6.53 2.76
C VAL A 29 -1.62 5.12 2.18
N ALA A 30 -2.64 4.66 1.48
CA ALA A 30 -2.71 3.33 0.87
C ALA A 30 -3.07 3.41 -0.61
N LEU A 31 -2.73 2.35 -1.36
CA LEU A 31 -3.16 2.15 -2.74
C LEU A 31 -4.18 1.01 -2.77
N HIS A 32 -5.42 1.30 -3.14
CA HIS A 32 -6.45 0.29 -3.41
C HIS A 32 -6.75 0.27 -4.91
N GLY A 33 -6.25 -0.75 -5.60
CA GLY A 33 -6.27 -0.80 -7.07
C GLY A 33 -5.42 0.33 -7.66
N THR A 34 -6.07 1.35 -8.23
CA THR A 34 -5.43 2.55 -8.79
C THR A 34 -5.57 3.79 -7.92
N GLU A 35 -6.39 3.71 -6.86
CA GLU A 35 -6.82 4.84 -6.05
C GLU A 35 -5.93 5.02 -4.82
N ILE A 36 -5.66 6.29 -4.49
CA ILE A 36 -4.89 6.71 -3.32
C ILE A 36 -5.87 7.10 -2.23
N GLU A 37 -5.80 6.43 -1.10
CA GLU A 37 -6.73 6.62 0.01
C GLU A 37 -6.01 6.84 1.33
N ARG A 38 -6.68 7.49 2.29
CA ARG A 38 -6.23 7.60 3.69
C ARG A 38 -7.03 6.60 4.52
N VAL A 39 -6.35 5.67 5.17
CA VAL A 39 -6.97 4.63 6.01
C VAL A 39 -6.51 4.77 7.46
N PRO A 40 -7.30 4.40 8.49
CA PRO A 40 -6.79 4.29 9.85
C PRO A 40 -5.55 3.39 9.90
N ILE A 41 -4.52 3.82 10.63
CA ILE A 41 -3.34 2.97 10.81
C ILE A 41 -3.67 1.68 11.59
N ASP A 42 -4.62 1.75 12.51
CA ASP A 42 -5.08 0.60 13.30
C ASP A 42 -5.69 -0.49 12.43
N ASP A 43 -6.50 -0.11 11.42
CA ASP A 43 -7.09 -1.05 10.47
C ASP A 43 -6.01 -1.77 9.66
N ALA A 44 -4.96 -1.04 9.26
CA ALA A 44 -3.85 -1.60 8.48
C ALA A 44 -2.98 -2.59 9.29
N LEU A 45 -3.01 -2.50 10.62
CA LEU A 45 -2.24 -3.36 11.53
C LEU A 45 -3.08 -4.49 12.13
N HIS A 46 -4.37 -4.57 11.81
CA HIS A 46 -5.29 -5.51 12.44
C HIS A 46 -4.94 -6.97 12.17
N GLU A 47 -4.50 -7.29 10.96
CA GLU A 47 -4.10 -8.64 10.55
C GLU A 47 -2.88 -8.59 9.62
N PRO A 48 -1.94 -9.55 9.71
CA PRO A 48 -0.84 -9.65 8.75
C PRO A 48 -1.33 -9.85 7.32
N LYS A 49 -0.77 -9.10 6.38
CA LYS A 49 -0.97 -9.36 4.95
C LYS A 49 -0.16 -10.58 4.51
N LEU A 50 -0.77 -11.75 4.55
CA LEU A 50 -0.16 -13.00 4.10
C LEU A 50 -0.14 -13.10 2.56
N LEU A 51 0.76 -13.95 2.04
CA LEU A 51 0.78 -14.33 0.63
C LEU A 51 -0.46 -15.18 0.32
N ASP A 52 -1.13 -14.88 -0.80
CA ASP A 52 -2.19 -15.74 -1.32
C ASP A 52 -1.61 -17.14 -1.64
N PRO A 53 -2.11 -18.22 -0.99
CA PRO A 53 -1.63 -19.57 -1.24
C PRO A 53 -1.67 -19.96 -2.73
N ALA A 54 -2.64 -19.50 -3.50
CA ALA A 54 -2.74 -19.82 -4.93
C ALA A 54 -1.56 -19.25 -5.74
N LEU A 55 -1.03 -18.08 -5.33
CA LEU A 55 0.16 -17.50 -5.95
C LEU A 55 1.41 -18.32 -5.61
N TYR A 56 1.50 -18.83 -4.38
CA TYR A 56 2.60 -19.68 -3.95
C TYR A 56 2.61 -21.01 -4.71
N GLU A 57 1.46 -21.70 -4.78
CA GLU A 57 1.29 -22.96 -5.52
C GLU A 57 1.64 -22.79 -7.01
N THR A 58 1.22 -21.66 -7.62
CA THR A 58 1.58 -21.36 -9.01
C THR A 58 3.09 -21.16 -9.18
N ALA A 59 3.74 -20.47 -8.24
CA ALA A 59 5.17 -20.22 -8.27
C ALA A 59 5.99 -21.51 -8.05
N GLU A 60 5.48 -22.44 -7.24
CA GLU A 60 6.15 -23.69 -6.87
C GLU A 60 6.55 -24.54 -8.08
N ILE A 61 5.75 -24.49 -9.16
CA ILE A 61 6.02 -25.19 -10.43
C ILE A 61 7.38 -24.80 -11.02
N PHE A 62 7.87 -23.58 -10.76
CA PHE A 62 9.09 -23.04 -11.34
C PHE A 62 10.33 -23.17 -10.42
N PHE A 63 10.22 -23.88 -9.28
CA PHE A 63 11.32 -23.99 -8.32
C PHE A 63 12.37 -25.08 -8.67
N GLY A 64 12.18 -25.81 -9.78
CA GLY A 64 13.09 -26.85 -10.29
C GLY A 64 13.25 -26.83 -11.81
#